data_AF-A0A1C3WC88-F1
#
_entry.id   AF-A0A1C3WC88-F1
#
_cell.length_a   1.000
_cell.length_b   1.000
_cell.length_c   1.000
_cell.angle_alpha   90.00
_cell.angle_beta   90.00
_cell.angle_gamma   90.00
#
_symmetry.space_group_name_H-M   'P 1'
#
loop_
_entity.id
_entity.type
_entity.pdbx_description
1 polymer ?
#
loop_
_entity_poly.entity_id
_entity_poly.type
_entity_poly.pdbx_seq_one_letter_code
_entity_poly.pdbx_strand_id
1 'polypeptide(L)'
;MRGKRQHPSSVLFALFWLMLSSWPASVAAHGGGSSGSQAGIPIPSLTHGEMAVIAPYYGRIVSLAESTSDTDETFRRLLNFAQIQRAYCLWGLMPDSVSDEESPFNECSHAYLAAAKAVLLQMRVMKVEKASVDDLVSDIDATLVRNNLSLILCKFSGENFNTADLIRPKLADIALHAKSLVAILSASLLVLSGLWLGARALRPQTQP
;
A
#
# COMPACT_ATOMS: atom_id res chain seq x y z
N MET A 1 17.37 -33.39 39.28
CA MET A 1 16.48 -32.85 38.23
C MET A 1 17.30 -31.96 37.30
N ARG A 2 17.49 -32.36 36.04
CA ARG A 2 18.41 -31.71 35.08
C ARG A 2 17.61 -30.73 34.24
N GLY A 3 17.62 -29.45 34.59
CA GLY A 3 16.97 -28.39 33.83
C GLY A 3 17.62 -28.29 32.45
N LYS A 4 16.88 -28.64 31.39
CA LYS A 4 17.29 -28.40 30.00
C LYS A 4 17.42 -26.89 29.79
N ARG A 5 18.66 -26.38 29.75
CA ARG A 5 18.94 -25.03 29.24
C ARG A 5 18.47 -24.98 27.79
N GLN A 6 17.32 -24.37 27.54
CA GLN A 6 16.90 -24.05 26.19
C GLN A 6 17.89 -23.04 25.63
N HIS A 7 18.68 -23.46 24.64
CA HIS A 7 19.65 -22.60 24.01
C HIS A 7 18.93 -21.42 23.35
N PRO A 8 19.41 -20.17 23.49
CA PRO A 8 18.80 -19.00 22.85
C PRO A 8 18.72 -19.13 21.33
N SER A 9 19.59 -19.96 20.73
CA SER A 9 19.51 -20.33 19.31
C SER A 9 18.22 -21.09 18.97
N SER A 10 17.67 -21.88 19.88
CA SER A 10 16.43 -22.65 19.70
C SER A 10 15.19 -21.75 19.73
N VAL A 11 15.23 -20.66 20.52
CA VAL A 11 14.14 -19.66 20.57
C VAL A 11 14.17 -18.78 19.33
N LEU A 12 15.36 -18.37 18.85
CA LEU A 12 15.50 -17.64 17.59
C LEU A 12 15.07 -18.49 16.39
N PHE A 13 15.45 -19.77 16.36
CA PHE A 13 14.97 -20.70 15.33
C PHE A 13 13.45 -20.85 15.39
N ALA A 14 12.87 -20.98 16.59
CA ALA A 14 11.42 -21.07 16.77
C ALA A 14 10.70 -19.79 16.32
N LEU A 15 11.22 -18.59 16.63
CA LEU A 15 10.66 -17.31 16.19
C LEU A 15 10.77 -17.12 14.67
N PHE A 16 11.89 -17.55 14.07
CA PHE A 16 12.06 -17.56 12.62
C PHE A 16 11.07 -18.51 11.95
N TRP A 17 10.90 -19.74 12.48
CA TRP A 17 9.90 -20.69 12.00
C TRP A 17 8.46 -20.21 12.22
N LEU A 18 8.18 -19.51 13.32
CA LEU A 18 6.88 -18.88 13.57
C LEU A 18 6.58 -17.78 12.54
N MET A 19 7.57 -16.92 12.22
CA MET A 19 7.42 -15.93 11.15
C MET A 19 7.27 -16.55 9.75
N LEU A 20 7.99 -17.64 9.46
CA LEU A 20 7.78 -18.40 8.22
C LEU A 20 6.42 -19.11 8.20
N SER A 21 5.90 -19.55 9.34
CA SER A 21 4.59 -20.21 9.41
C SER A 21 3.42 -19.24 9.32
N SER A 22 3.65 -17.95 9.60
CA SER A 22 2.69 -16.87 9.36
C SER A 22 2.67 -16.39 7.90
N TRP A 23 3.42 -17.02 7.00
CA TRP A 23 3.28 -16.77 5.57
C TRP A 23 1.85 -17.14 5.17
N PRO A 24 1.04 -16.21 4.66
CA PRO A 24 -0.29 -16.55 4.19
C PRO A 24 -0.10 -17.57 3.08
N ALA A 25 -0.50 -18.82 3.33
CA ALA A 25 -0.69 -19.79 2.27
C ALA A 25 -1.69 -19.14 1.32
N SER A 26 -1.25 -18.85 0.10
CA SER A 26 -2.11 -18.32 -0.95
C SER A 26 -3.24 -19.31 -1.19
N VAL A 27 -4.35 -19.13 -0.50
CA VAL A 27 -5.61 -19.76 -0.89
C VAL A 27 -6.01 -19.10 -2.20
N ALA A 28 -5.68 -19.75 -3.31
CA ALA A 28 -6.17 -19.40 -4.63
C ALA A 28 -7.67 -19.73 -4.69
N ALA A 29 -8.49 -18.95 -3.99
CA ALA A 29 -9.94 -19.11 -3.99
C ALA A 29 -10.66 -18.06 -4.85
N HIS A 30 -9.97 -16.99 -5.27
CA HIS A 30 -10.57 -15.93 -6.11
C HIS A 30 -9.65 -15.44 -7.24
N GLY A 31 -8.92 -16.36 -7.87
CA GLY A 31 -8.30 -16.11 -9.17
C GLY A 31 -9.29 -16.42 -10.29
N GLY A 32 -10.28 -15.57 -10.49
CA GLY A 32 -11.31 -15.71 -11.52
C GLY A 32 -11.52 -14.39 -12.23
N GLY A 33 -11.27 -14.38 -13.55
CA GLY A 33 -11.11 -13.18 -14.35
C GLY A 33 -12.34 -12.27 -14.48
N SER A 34 -12.03 -11.03 -14.85
CA SER A 34 -12.79 -10.10 -15.71
C SER A 34 -14.31 -10.28 -15.78
N SER A 35 -14.98 -10.05 -14.67
CA SER A 35 -16.31 -9.45 -14.69
C SER A 35 -16.36 -8.56 -13.48
N GLY A 36 -16.07 -7.26 -13.67
CA GLY A 36 -16.11 -6.28 -12.60
C GLY A 36 -17.43 -6.46 -11.85
N SER A 37 -17.35 -6.82 -10.58
CA SER A 37 -18.52 -7.02 -9.76
C SER A 37 -19.32 -5.72 -9.80
N GLN A 38 -20.51 -5.73 -10.40
CA GLN A 38 -21.38 -4.55 -10.46
C GLN A 38 -21.82 -4.08 -9.06
N ALA A 39 -21.48 -4.81 -8.00
CA ALA A 39 -21.77 -4.44 -6.62
C ALA A 39 -20.84 -3.33 -6.07
N GLY A 40 -19.68 -3.08 -6.69
CA GLY A 40 -18.73 -2.09 -6.20
C GLY A 40 -18.76 -0.76 -6.97
N ILE A 41 -18.26 0.30 -6.33
CA ILE A 41 -18.15 1.64 -6.90
C ILE A 41 -16.99 1.67 -7.92
N PRO A 42 -17.25 2.06 -9.17
CA PRO A 42 -16.19 2.26 -10.16
C PRO A 42 -15.32 3.46 -9.78
N ILE A 43 -14.00 3.28 -9.90
CA ILE A 43 -13.00 4.30 -9.60
C ILE A 43 -12.23 4.58 -10.90
N PRO A 44 -12.38 5.78 -11.47
CA PRO A 44 -11.60 6.18 -12.64
C PRO A 44 -10.10 6.09 -12.35
N SER A 45 -9.33 5.54 -13.29
CA SER A 45 -7.88 5.52 -13.19
C SER A 45 -7.26 6.92 -13.23
N LEU A 46 -5.99 6.97 -12.89
CA LEU A 46 -5.10 8.11 -13.02
C LEU A 46 -4.16 7.88 -14.20
N THR A 47 -3.83 8.94 -14.90
CA THR A 47 -2.63 8.95 -15.73
C THR A 47 -1.39 8.73 -14.85
N HIS A 48 -0.31 8.21 -15.43
CA HIS A 48 0.95 8.00 -14.69
C HIS A 48 1.48 9.31 -14.10
N GLY A 49 1.37 10.41 -14.84
CA GLY A 49 1.77 11.71 -14.31
C GLY A 49 0.87 12.22 -13.18
N GLU A 50 -0.44 11.94 -13.22
CA GLU A 50 -1.32 12.20 -12.07
C GLU A 50 -0.97 11.37 -10.85
N MET A 51 -0.58 10.11 -11.05
CA MET A 51 -0.13 9.23 -9.99
C MET A 51 1.08 9.82 -9.25
N ALA A 52 2.07 10.32 -10.00
CA ALA A 52 3.25 10.99 -9.45
C ALA A 52 2.90 12.25 -8.64
N VAL A 53 1.88 13.00 -9.06
CA VAL A 53 1.42 14.18 -8.32
C VAL A 53 0.63 13.79 -7.07
N ILE A 54 -0.26 12.81 -7.13
CA ILE A 54 -1.15 12.47 -6.02
C ILE A 54 -0.43 11.71 -4.91
N ALA A 55 0.60 10.92 -5.24
CA ALA A 55 1.39 10.15 -4.27
C ALA A 55 1.84 10.93 -3.03
N PRO A 56 2.51 12.10 -3.14
CA PRO A 56 2.90 12.89 -1.97
C PRO A 56 1.71 13.48 -1.19
N TYR A 57 0.54 13.62 -1.81
CA TYR A 57 -0.66 14.16 -1.16
C TYR A 57 -1.50 13.10 -0.44
N TYR A 58 -1.26 11.81 -0.68
CA TYR A 58 -2.08 10.72 -0.12
C TYR A 58 -2.33 10.88 1.40
N GLY A 59 -1.27 11.17 2.17
CA GLY A 59 -1.40 11.35 3.62
C GLY A 59 -2.29 12.53 4.02
N ARG A 60 -2.18 13.66 3.30
CA ARG A 60 -3.04 14.84 3.52
C ARG A 60 -4.49 14.55 3.14
N ILE A 61 -4.72 13.83 2.04
CA ILE A 61 -6.06 13.43 1.59
C ILE A 61 -6.72 12.54 2.64
N VAL A 62 -6.02 11.48 3.09
CA VAL A 62 -6.56 10.56 4.10
C VAL A 62 -6.79 11.26 5.43
N SER A 63 -5.85 12.08 5.89
CA SER A 63 -6.02 12.83 7.14
C SER A 63 -7.22 13.78 7.10
N LEU A 64 -7.44 14.46 5.97
CA LEU A 64 -8.62 15.32 5.79
C LEU A 64 -9.90 14.48 5.78
N ALA A 65 -9.91 13.37 5.04
CA ALA A 65 -11.04 12.45 4.97
C ALA A 65 -11.41 11.87 6.35
N GLU A 66 -10.43 11.44 7.14
CA GLU A 66 -10.64 10.87 8.48
C GLU A 66 -11.17 11.91 9.49
N SER A 67 -10.91 13.20 9.27
CA SER A 67 -11.44 14.28 10.11
C SER A 67 -12.88 14.68 9.78
N THR A 68 -13.44 14.15 8.68
CA THR A 68 -14.78 14.50 8.20
C THR A 68 -15.85 13.71 8.94
N SER A 69 -16.84 14.40 9.54
CA SER A 69 -17.88 13.78 10.37
C SER A 69 -19.21 13.49 9.65
N ASP A 70 -19.71 14.42 8.82
CA ASP A 70 -20.93 14.22 8.03
C ASP A 70 -20.61 13.49 6.72
N THR A 71 -20.71 12.15 6.74
CA THR A 71 -20.25 11.29 5.64
C THR A 71 -21.37 10.46 5.00
N ASP A 72 -21.25 10.19 3.70
CA ASP A 72 -22.14 9.27 2.97
C ASP A 72 -21.52 7.87 2.80
N GLU A 73 -22.31 6.92 2.28
CA GLU A 73 -21.83 5.54 2.05
C GLU A 73 -20.72 5.46 0.99
N THR A 74 -20.86 6.20 -0.11
CA THR A 74 -19.91 6.20 -1.23
C THR A 74 -18.54 6.64 -0.74
N PHE A 75 -18.47 7.74 0.00
CA PHE A 75 -17.25 8.24 0.62
C PHE A 75 -16.60 7.20 1.53
N ARG A 76 -17.37 6.58 2.43
CA ARG A 76 -16.84 5.58 3.37
C ARG A 76 -16.29 4.36 2.63
N ARG A 77 -16.95 3.90 1.57
CA ARG A 77 -16.48 2.76 0.76
C ARG A 77 -15.22 3.09 -0.03
N LEU A 78 -15.13 4.29 -0.62
CA LEU A 78 -13.93 4.76 -1.31
C LEU A 78 -12.75 4.91 -0.35
N LEU A 79 -12.94 5.52 0.82
CA LEU A 79 -11.89 5.69 1.83
C LEU A 79 -11.40 4.34 2.35
N ASN A 80 -12.32 3.43 2.68
CA ASN A 80 -11.97 2.07 3.10
C ASN A 80 -11.15 1.34 2.02
N PHE A 81 -11.59 1.40 0.75
CA PHE A 81 -10.84 0.80 -0.34
C PHE A 81 -9.45 1.43 -0.48
N ALA A 82 -9.33 2.76 -0.45
CA ALA A 82 -8.05 3.45 -0.56
C ALA A 82 -7.05 3.03 0.53
N GLN A 83 -7.52 2.84 1.77
CA GLN A 83 -6.68 2.42 2.90
C GLN A 83 -6.32 0.93 2.83
N ILE A 84 -7.31 0.06 2.55
CA ILE A 84 -7.09 -1.38 2.41
C ILE A 84 -6.16 -1.68 1.24
N GLN A 85 -6.44 -1.12 0.07
CA GLN A 85 -5.62 -1.29 -1.14
C GLN A 85 -4.17 -0.85 -0.88
N ARG A 86 -3.98 0.28 -0.19
CA ARG A 86 -2.63 0.74 0.19
C ARG A 86 -1.92 -0.25 1.13
N ALA A 87 -2.62 -0.86 2.09
CA ALA A 87 -2.03 -1.89 2.95
C ALA A 87 -1.57 -3.12 2.15
N TYR A 88 -2.38 -3.57 1.18
CA TYR A 88 -2.00 -4.64 0.26
C TYR A 88 -0.83 -4.26 -0.68
N CYS A 89 -0.64 -2.97 -0.93
CA CYS A 89 0.52 -2.40 -1.62
C CYS A 89 1.70 -2.09 -0.68
N LEU A 90 1.84 -2.83 0.43
CA LEU A 90 2.90 -2.63 1.42
C LEU A 90 2.98 -1.17 1.92
N TRP A 91 1.83 -0.57 2.20
CA TRP A 91 1.69 0.82 2.64
C TRP A 91 2.25 1.86 1.65
N GLY A 92 2.47 1.49 0.39
CA GLY A 92 3.14 2.33 -0.60
C GLY A 92 4.64 2.51 -0.31
N LEU A 93 5.24 1.65 0.51
CA LEU A 93 6.66 1.73 0.89
C LEU A 93 7.60 1.09 -0.13
N MET A 94 7.07 0.32 -1.09
CA MET A 94 7.89 -0.29 -2.12
C MET A 94 8.55 0.81 -2.97
N PRO A 95 9.89 0.87 -3.04
CA PRO A 95 10.59 1.87 -3.85
C PRO A 95 10.17 1.77 -5.30
N ASP A 96 10.11 2.94 -5.94
CA ASP A 96 9.73 3.12 -7.34
C ASP A 96 8.36 2.52 -7.72
N SER A 97 7.50 2.20 -6.76
CA SER A 97 6.14 1.72 -7.04
C SER A 97 5.28 2.72 -7.81
N VAL A 98 5.64 4.00 -7.79
CA VAL A 98 4.99 5.06 -8.57
C VAL A 98 5.75 5.38 -9.85
N SER A 99 7.07 5.58 -9.76
CA SER A 99 7.92 6.08 -10.85
C SER A 99 8.34 5.02 -11.88
N ASP A 100 8.30 3.74 -11.53
CA ASP A 100 8.71 2.63 -12.40
C ASP A 100 7.47 1.85 -12.85
N GLU A 101 7.12 1.98 -14.13
CA GLU A 101 5.94 1.35 -14.74
C GLU A 101 6.02 -0.18 -14.75
N GLU A 102 7.24 -0.73 -14.73
CA GLU A 102 7.48 -2.18 -14.68
C GLU A 102 7.50 -2.73 -13.25
N SER A 103 7.37 -1.84 -12.25
CA SER A 103 7.27 -2.27 -10.86
C SER A 103 6.03 -3.15 -10.67
N PRO A 104 6.16 -4.32 -10.01
CA PRO A 104 5.02 -5.20 -9.72
C PRO A 104 4.01 -4.56 -8.76
N PHE A 105 4.33 -3.39 -8.19
CA PHE A 105 3.48 -2.60 -7.33
C PHE A 105 2.84 -1.40 -8.04
N ASN A 106 3.13 -1.17 -9.32
CA ASN A 106 2.65 0.00 -10.06
C ASN A 106 1.12 -0.01 -10.21
N GLU A 107 0.54 -1.13 -10.67
CA GLU A 107 -0.91 -1.27 -10.83
C GLU A 107 -1.68 -1.06 -9.52
N CYS A 108 -1.22 -1.68 -8.44
CA CYS A 108 -1.89 -1.57 -7.15
C CYS A 108 -1.71 -0.14 -6.57
N SER A 109 -0.62 0.53 -6.94
CA SER A 109 -0.40 1.94 -6.62
C SER A 109 -1.33 2.87 -7.38
N HIS A 110 -1.60 2.59 -8.66
CA HIS A 110 -2.66 3.27 -9.41
C HIS A 110 -4.00 3.12 -8.67
N ALA A 111 -4.34 1.91 -8.22
CA ALA A 111 -5.61 1.64 -7.56
C ALA A 111 -5.82 2.48 -6.27
N TYR A 112 -4.85 2.49 -5.34
CA TYR A 112 -5.05 3.26 -4.09
C TYR A 112 -4.94 4.77 -4.27
N LEU A 113 -4.13 5.25 -5.23
CA LEU A 113 -4.01 6.69 -5.52
C LEU A 113 -5.23 7.20 -6.27
N ALA A 114 -5.75 6.44 -7.22
CA ALA A 114 -7.03 6.72 -7.89
C ALA A 114 -8.17 6.79 -6.87
N ALA A 115 -8.21 5.84 -5.94
CA ALA A 115 -9.19 5.83 -4.86
C ALA A 115 -9.05 7.06 -3.95
N ALA A 116 -7.83 7.46 -3.58
CA ALA A 116 -7.60 8.68 -2.81
C ALA A 116 -8.10 9.94 -3.55
N LYS A 117 -7.86 10.04 -4.87
CA LYS A 117 -8.45 11.11 -5.70
C LYS A 117 -9.98 11.07 -5.66
N ALA A 118 -10.57 9.88 -5.81
CA ALA A 118 -12.02 9.72 -5.78
C ALA A 118 -12.62 10.12 -4.42
N VAL A 119 -11.96 9.82 -3.30
CA VAL A 119 -12.33 10.31 -1.97
C VAL A 119 -12.34 11.84 -1.93
N LEU A 120 -11.28 12.47 -2.43
CA LEU A 120 -11.16 13.94 -2.48
C LEU A 120 -12.28 14.57 -3.31
N LEU A 121 -12.60 13.99 -4.46
CA LEU A 121 -13.69 14.47 -5.31
C LEU A 121 -15.08 14.23 -4.68
N GLN A 122 -15.27 13.11 -3.97
CA GLN A 122 -16.51 12.84 -3.26
C GLN A 122 -16.74 13.86 -2.14
N MET A 123 -15.69 14.25 -1.39
CA MET A 123 -15.81 15.30 -0.38
C MET A 123 -16.33 16.63 -0.95
N ARG A 124 -16.01 16.98 -2.21
CA ARG A 124 -16.50 18.23 -2.84
C ARG A 124 -18.01 18.26 -3.04
N VAL A 125 -18.62 17.10 -3.27
CA VAL A 125 -20.07 16.97 -3.52
C VAL A 125 -20.87 16.70 -2.25
N MET A 126 -20.19 16.31 -1.17
CA MET A 126 -20.79 16.13 0.17
C MET A 126 -21.09 17.47 0.85
N LYS A 127 -21.85 17.40 1.96
CA LYS A 127 -22.20 18.55 2.81
C LYS A 127 -21.12 18.83 3.88
N VAL A 128 -19.86 18.82 3.47
CA VAL A 128 -18.71 19.03 4.38
C VAL A 128 -18.19 20.46 4.28
N GLU A 129 -17.33 20.85 5.21
CA GLU A 129 -16.56 22.09 5.09
C GLU A 129 -15.68 22.04 3.83
N LYS A 130 -15.97 22.91 2.87
CA LYS A 130 -15.35 22.82 1.54
C LYS A 130 -14.02 23.55 1.41
N ALA A 131 -13.70 24.48 2.32
CA ALA A 131 -12.51 25.31 2.21
C ALA A 131 -11.22 24.47 2.16
N SER A 132 -11.04 23.57 3.13
CA SER A 132 -9.87 22.68 3.19
C SER A 132 -9.81 21.67 2.04
N VAL A 133 -10.97 21.20 1.56
CA VAL A 133 -11.09 20.29 0.41
C VAL A 133 -10.71 21.01 -0.88
N ASP A 134 -11.29 22.18 -1.14
CA ASP A 134 -11.06 22.95 -2.35
C ASP A 134 -9.62 23.51 -2.40
N ASP A 135 -9.04 23.89 -1.25
CA ASP A 135 -7.63 24.27 -1.16
C ASP A 135 -6.70 23.12 -1.56
N LEU A 136 -6.97 21.90 -1.06
CA LEU A 136 -6.17 20.72 -1.38
C LEU A 136 -6.31 20.32 -2.85
N VAL A 137 -7.52 20.38 -3.41
CA VAL A 137 -7.78 20.15 -4.83
C VAL A 137 -7.04 21.18 -5.68
N SER A 138 -7.12 22.46 -5.32
CA SER A 138 -6.47 23.55 -6.05
C SER A 138 -4.94 23.41 -6.07
N ASP A 139 -4.34 22.96 -4.97
CA ASP A 139 -2.89 22.71 -4.88
C ASP A 139 -2.45 21.54 -5.79
N ILE A 140 -3.23 20.45 -5.82
CA ILE A 140 -3.01 19.30 -6.71
C ILE A 140 -3.16 19.71 -8.18
N ASP A 141 -4.25 20.41 -8.53
CA ASP A 141 -4.50 20.86 -9.90
C ASP A 141 -3.43 21.84 -10.39
N ALA A 142 -3.02 22.78 -9.54
CA ALA A 142 -1.92 23.70 -9.85
C ALA A 142 -0.61 22.93 -10.11
N THR A 143 -0.35 21.86 -9.35
CA THR A 143 0.84 21.02 -9.54
C THR A 143 0.76 20.21 -10.84
N LEU A 144 -0.40 19.68 -11.19
CA LEU A 144 -0.61 18.97 -12.47
C LEU A 144 -0.37 19.89 -13.67
N VAL A 145 -0.95 21.09 -13.64
CA VAL A 145 -0.85 22.07 -14.73
C VAL A 145 0.58 22.58 -14.88
N ARG A 146 1.25 22.96 -13.78
CA ARG A 146 2.62 23.50 -13.82
C ARG A 146 3.64 22.51 -14.40
N ASN A 147 3.45 21.22 -14.16
CA ASN A 147 4.40 20.19 -14.58
C ASN A 147 4.00 19.48 -15.89
N ASN A 148 2.86 19.83 -16.50
CA ASN A 148 2.34 19.24 -17.75
C ASN A 148 2.26 17.70 -17.71
N LEU A 149 1.90 17.14 -16.55
CA LEU A 149 1.96 15.70 -16.28
C LEU A 149 0.65 14.96 -16.61
N SER A 150 -0.43 15.67 -16.91
CA SER A 150 -1.78 15.09 -17.07
C SER A 150 -1.94 14.16 -18.28
N LEU A 151 -0.96 14.08 -19.18
CA LEU A 151 -1.00 13.26 -20.40
C LEU A 151 0.05 12.15 -20.43
N ILE A 152 0.83 11.98 -19.35
CA ILE A 152 1.79 10.88 -19.26
C ILE A 152 1.02 9.63 -18.89
N LEU A 153 0.87 8.72 -19.86
CA LEU A 153 0.14 7.47 -19.72
C LEU A 153 1.11 6.32 -19.49
N CYS A 154 0.65 5.32 -18.73
CA CYS A 154 1.24 4.00 -18.64
C CYS A 154 0.16 2.94 -18.97
N LYS A 155 0.56 1.66 -18.95
CA LYS A 155 -0.34 0.52 -19.18
C LYS A 155 -1.63 0.55 -18.34
N PHE A 156 -1.57 1.05 -17.10
CA PHE A 156 -2.71 1.06 -16.17
C PHE A 156 -3.52 2.36 -16.20
N SER A 157 -3.09 3.37 -16.99
CA SER A 157 -3.78 4.66 -17.10
C SER A 157 -5.14 4.57 -17.82
N GLY A 158 -5.39 3.50 -18.58
CA GLY A 158 -6.66 3.24 -19.25
C GLY A 158 -7.57 2.23 -18.55
N GLU A 159 -7.12 1.64 -17.44
CA GLU A 159 -7.90 0.69 -16.65
C GLU A 159 -8.97 1.40 -15.82
N ASN A 160 -10.01 0.69 -15.39
CA ASN A 160 -10.91 1.19 -14.36
C ASN A 160 -10.81 0.28 -13.15
N PHE A 161 -10.66 0.88 -11.96
CA PHE A 161 -10.64 0.13 -10.72
C PHE A 161 -12.06 0.02 -10.14
N ASN A 162 -12.26 -0.90 -9.22
CA ASN A 162 -13.54 -1.06 -8.56
C ASN A 162 -13.32 -1.41 -7.08
N THR A 163 -14.11 -0.81 -6.18
CA THR A 163 -14.02 -1.11 -4.74
C THR A 163 -14.26 -2.59 -4.37
N ALA A 164 -14.84 -3.39 -5.27
CA ALA A 164 -15.03 -4.82 -5.10
C ALA A 164 -13.80 -5.65 -5.47
N ASP A 165 -12.82 -5.06 -6.17
CA ASP A 165 -11.70 -5.77 -6.78
C ASP A 165 -10.37 -5.27 -6.20
N LEU A 166 -9.71 -6.12 -5.41
CA LEU A 166 -8.45 -5.78 -4.77
C LEU A 166 -7.26 -6.19 -5.63
N ILE A 167 -6.43 -5.22 -5.99
CA ILE A 167 -5.26 -5.43 -6.84
C ILE A 167 -4.07 -5.86 -5.97
N ARG A 168 -3.44 -6.99 -6.30
CA ARG A 168 -2.30 -7.52 -5.53
C ARG A 168 -1.05 -7.61 -6.40
N PRO A 169 0.12 -7.22 -5.88
CA PRO A 169 1.37 -7.43 -6.59
C PRO A 169 1.62 -8.94 -6.76
N LYS A 170 2.01 -9.36 -7.96
CA LYS A 170 2.25 -10.78 -8.25
C LYS A 170 3.62 -11.17 -7.71
N LEU A 171 3.65 -12.20 -6.85
CA LEU A 171 4.90 -12.67 -6.22
C LEU A 171 5.97 -13.08 -7.25
N ALA A 172 5.55 -13.67 -8.38
CA ALA A 172 6.45 -14.03 -9.47
C ALA A 172 7.16 -12.79 -10.05
N ASP A 173 6.40 -11.72 -10.29
CA ASP A 173 6.93 -10.47 -10.85
C ASP A 173 7.85 -9.74 -9.86
N ILE A 174 7.57 -9.86 -8.55
CA ILE A 174 8.48 -9.38 -7.49
C ILE A 174 9.85 -10.07 -7.55
N ALA A 175 9.88 -11.38 -7.78
CA ALA A 175 11.13 -12.13 -7.87
C ALA A 175 11.93 -11.77 -9.13
N LEU A 176 11.26 -11.33 -10.19
CA LEU A 176 11.88 -10.92 -11.45
C LEU A 176 12.27 -9.43 -11.47
N HIS A 177 11.65 -8.59 -10.64
CA HIS A 177 11.95 -7.17 -10.57
C HIS A 177 13.08 -6.88 -9.57
N ALA A 178 14.28 -6.61 -10.10
CA ALA A 178 15.52 -6.49 -9.31
C ALA A 178 15.41 -5.49 -8.14
N LYS A 179 14.85 -4.30 -8.37
CA LYS A 179 14.73 -3.27 -7.32
C LYS A 179 13.82 -3.72 -6.19
N SER A 180 12.66 -4.31 -6.52
CA SER A 180 11.72 -4.82 -5.51
C SER A 180 12.32 -5.98 -4.73
N LEU A 181 13.00 -6.90 -5.42
CA LEU A 181 13.68 -8.02 -4.78
C LEU A 181 14.76 -7.53 -3.80
N VAL A 182 15.62 -6.61 -4.22
CA VAL A 182 16.66 -6.02 -3.35
C VAL A 182 16.03 -5.29 -2.16
N ALA A 183 14.94 -4.55 -2.37
CA ALA A 183 14.24 -3.86 -1.29
C ALA A 183 13.70 -4.85 -0.23
N ILE A 184 13.08 -5.95 -0.66
CA ILE A 184 12.56 -6.97 0.25
C ILE A 184 13.69 -7.71 0.97
N LEU A 185 14.74 -8.10 0.25
CA LEU A 185 15.88 -8.81 0.84
C LEU A 185 16.64 -7.93 1.85
N SER A 186 16.86 -6.66 1.52
CA SER A 186 17.52 -5.71 2.42
C SER A 186 16.68 -5.42 3.66
N ALA A 187 15.38 -5.19 3.51
CA ALA A 187 14.47 -5.03 4.65
C ALA A 187 14.44 -6.27 5.55
N SER A 188 14.40 -7.46 4.94
CA SER A 188 14.43 -8.74 5.67
C SER A 188 15.74 -8.91 6.44
N LEU A 189 16.88 -8.61 5.80
CA LEU A 189 18.19 -8.67 6.43
C LEU A 189 18.31 -7.69 7.61
N LEU A 190 17.79 -6.47 7.46
CA LEU A 190 17.75 -5.48 8.53
C LEU A 190 16.94 -5.98 9.73
N VAL A 191 15.73 -6.48 9.52
CA VAL A 191 14.89 -7.05 10.60
C VAL A 191 15.60 -8.21 11.30
N LEU A 192 16.14 -9.17 10.54
CA LEU A 192 16.85 -10.32 11.10
C LEU A 192 18.09 -9.89 11.90
N SER A 193 18.85 -8.93 11.40
CA SER A 193 20.02 -8.39 12.11
C SER A 193 19.64 -7.70 13.41
N GLY A 194 18.55 -6.90 13.40
CA GLY A 194 18.03 -6.23 14.58
C GLY A 194 17.54 -7.20 15.65
N LEU A 195 16.79 -8.23 15.23
CA LEU A 195 16.34 -9.31 16.11
C LEU A 195 17.52 -10.07 16.73
N TRP A 196 18.55 -10.37 15.94
CA TRP A 196 19.74 -11.08 16.42
C TRP A 196 20.55 -10.24 17.41
N LEU A 197 20.75 -8.95 17.13
CA LEU A 197 21.44 -8.03 18.04
C LEU A 197 20.65 -7.84 19.33
N GLY A 198 19.33 -7.64 19.26
CA GLY A 198 18.46 -7.55 20.42
C GLY A 198 18.52 -8.80 21.29
N ALA A 199 18.46 -9.99 20.67
CA ALA A 199 18.59 -11.25 21.38
C ALA A 199 19.97 -11.44 22.03
N ARG A 200 21.04 -10.90 21.43
CA ARG A 200 22.39 -10.90 22.04
C ARG A 200 22.47 -9.97 23.25
N ALA A 201 21.94 -8.76 23.14
CA ALA A 201 21.94 -7.78 24.22
C ALA A 201 21.14 -8.25 25.45
N LEU A 202 20.06 -9.01 25.22
CA LEU A 202 19.20 -9.55 26.28
C LEU A 202 19.73 -10.86 26.90
N ARG A 203 20.89 -11.39 26.48
CA ARG A 203 21.45 -12.60 27.11
C ARG A 203 21.89 -12.28 28.54
N PRO A 204 21.34 -12.95 29.57
CA PRO A 204 21.82 -12.78 30.94
C PRO A 204 23.29 -13.18 31.02
N GLN A 205 24.14 -12.31 31.59
CA GLN A 205 25.49 -12.72 31.97
C GLN A 205 25.36 -13.78 33.05
N THR A 206 25.70 -15.02 32.73
CA THR A 206 25.91 -16.05 33.75
C THR A 206 27.12 -15.64 34.57
N GLN A 207 26.90 -15.11 35.78
CA GLN A 207 27.96 -14.92 36.76
C GLN A 207 28.61 -16.28 37.07
N PRO A 208 29.96 -16.33 37.15
CA PRO A 208 30.73 -17.55 37.39
C PRO A 208 30.47 -18.14 38.77
#